data_AF-A0A967E4W5-F1
#
_entry.id   AF-A0A967E4W5-F1
#
_cell.length_a   1.000
_cell.length_b   1.000
_cell.length_c   1.000
_cell.angle_alpha   90.00
_cell.angle_beta   90.00
_cell.angle_gamma   90.00
#
_symmetry.space_group_name_H-M   'P 1'
#
loop_
_entity.id
_entity.type
_entity.pdbx_description
1 polymer ?
#
loop_
_entity_poly.entity_id
_entity_poly.type
_entity_poly.pdbx_seq_one_letter_code
_entity_poly.pdbx_strand_id
1 'polypeptide(L)'
;MHTDDQSGWKQHFPTYHFKERDVALEEYRFATKTLEAEERVFLNAANLSVVVGAALGSLALGTLDRLVATFQPVIPPAFTLTVILGLAVAFAVLSLRYFADRQKAVCFAARKVIVLRRMLGMSYGSLQLVLPNWRIEGADEPFAIRLVQGWNTYVAYPCYAIAGIAAAVAFFIFAALIKHLESSGVTLPIQHVPLVVGLAALVFAMLAWLYRKALMDTHERVSLLVACRAAKAMNLTLISNIEYVIYRATLARHELHRLGFDLSTVKKLLIHIEDKEFFAHSGVSFRGLARLLLSALGFGPRSGGSTITQQLVRTLFIQDQSKLFRRKLIELLLARWFDGVIAKNDQLEMYVASVRFEVGVFGIAQALQWYFGGIRTEISAPVAFFLIERVSNVRSRLLVERIDQTLLGAVKAGLLSEAQVLEVIELYAAAVQLGKVQDPDGRGIARLKTAWKQA
;
A
#
# COMPACT_ATOMS: atom_id res chain seq x y z
N MET A 1 -22.76 -1.65 -28.27
CA MET A 1 -21.66 -2.60 -28.55
C MET A 1 -20.35 -1.85 -28.33
N HIS A 2 -19.90 -1.73 -27.08
CA HIS A 2 -18.58 -1.24 -26.72
C HIS A 2 -17.86 -2.40 -26.04
N THR A 3 -16.83 -2.91 -26.71
CA THR A 3 -15.96 -4.00 -26.26
C THR A 3 -14.85 -3.42 -25.40
N ASP A 4 -15.16 -3.08 -24.15
CA ASP A 4 -14.15 -2.81 -23.10
C ASP A 4 -13.81 -4.10 -22.34
N ASP A 5 -13.63 -5.20 -23.09
CA ASP A 5 -13.30 -6.51 -22.54
C ASP A 5 -11.97 -7.03 -23.09
N GLN A 6 -10.89 -6.24 -22.99
CA GLN A 6 -9.53 -6.75 -23.14
C GLN A 6 -8.55 -6.03 -22.18
N SER A 7 -8.02 -6.79 -21.21
CA SER A 7 -6.81 -6.51 -20.39
C SER A 7 -6.90 -5.77 -19.04
N GLY A 8 -8.01 -5.90 -18.30
CA GLY A 8 -8.08 -5.45 -16.90
C GLY A 8 -8.45 -6.58 -15.94
N TRP A 9 -7.46 -7.26 -15.35
CA TRP A 9 -7.57 -8.13 -14.15
C TRP A 9 -9.00 -8.60 -13.77
N LYS A 10 -9.60 -9.48 -14.57
CA LYS A 10 -10.80 -10.22 -14.14
C LYS A 10 -10.36 -11.23 -13.09
N GLN A 11 -10.44 -10.83 -11.82
CA GLN A 11 -10.39 -11.80 -10.73
C GLN A 11 -11.69 -12.60 -10.77
N HIS A 12 -11.65 -13.74 -11.46
CA HIS A 12 -12.62 -14.80 -11.26
C HIS A 12 -12.38 -15.36 -9.86
N PHE A 13 -13.15 -14.90 -8.89
CA PHE A 13 -13.21 -15.62 -7.62
C PHE A 13 -14.06 -16.87 -7.85
N PRO A 14 -13.65 -18.03 -7.34
CA PRO A 14 -14.54 -19.18 -7.33
C PRO A 14 -15.83 -18.78 -6.60
N THR A 15 -16.98 -19.01 -7.22
CA THR A 15 -18.26 -19.05 -6.50
C THR A 15 -18.16 -20.23 -5.53
N TYR A 16 -17.91 -19.93 -4.27
CA TYR A 16 -17.85 -20.95 -3.23
C TYR A 16 -19.24 -21.55 -3.10
N HIS A 17 -19.41 -22.82 -3.47
CA HIS A 17 -20.62 -23.56 -3.15
C HIS A 17 -20.56 -23.95 -1.67
N PHE A 18 -21.32 -23.23 -0.84
CA PHE A 18 -21.35 -23.45 0.60
C PHE A 18 -22.25 -24.64 0.93
N LYS A 19 -21.69 -25.66 1.61
CA LYS A 19 -22.46 -26.66 2.36
C LYS A 19 -22.82 -25.97 3.69
N GLU A 20 -24.11 -25.87 4.08
CA GLU A 20 -24.65 -25.02 5.18
C GLU A 20 -25.05 -23.58 4.79
N ARG A 21 -25.77 -23.45 3.67
CA ARG A 21 -26.28 -22.15 3.19
C ARG A 21 -27.18 -21.45 4.21
N ASP A 22 -27.92 -22.20 5.01
CA ASP A 22 -28.77 -21.74 6.11
C ASP A 22 -27.98 -20.98 7.18
N VAL A 23 -26.85 -21.53 7.64
CA VAL A 23 -25.98 -20.86 8.62
C VAL A 23 -25.41 -19.55 8.04
N ALA A 24 -24.95 -19.59 6.79
CA ALA A 24 -24.43 -18.40 6.12
C ALA A 24 -25.52 -17.33 5.89
N LEU A 25 -26.78 -17.74 5.64
CA LEU A 25 -27.91 -16.82 5.53
C LEU A 25 -28.26 -16.16 6.86
N GLU A 26 -28.24 -16.90 7.97
CA GLU A 26 -28.46 -16.33 9.30
C GLU A 26 -27.33 -15.38 9.71
N GLU A 27 -26.08 -15.75 9.45
CA GLU A 27 -24.93 -14.87 9.69
C GLU A 27 -24.99 -13.61 8.81
N TYR A 28 -25.43 -13.74 7.55
CA TYR A 28 -25.66 -12.59 6.67
C TYR A 28 -26.75 -11.65 7.18
N ARG A 29 -27.88 -12.20 7.67
CA ARG A 29 -28.97 -11.42 8.30
C ARG A 29 -28.45 -10.69 9.53
N PHE A 30 -27.69 -11.37 10.38
CA PHE A 30 -27.09 -10.78 11.57
C PHE A 30 -26.09 -9.67 11.24
N ALA A 31 -25.22 -9.90 10.25
CA ALA A 31 -24.25 -8.90 9.79
C ALA A 31 -24.94 -7.66 9.20
N THR A 32 -26.03 -7.85 8.45
CA THR A 32 -26.83 -6.74 7.91
C THR A 32 -27.47 -5.90 9.02
N LYS A 33 -28.08 -6.55 10.01
CA LYS A 33 -28.64 -5.85 11.19
C LYS A 33 -27.56 -5.09 11.97
N THR A 34 -26.37 -5.69 12.11
CA THR A 34 -25.23 -5.06 12.81
C THR A 34 -24.76 -3.81 12.07
N LEU A 35 -24.65 -3.89 10.74
CA LEU A 35 -24.32 -2.75 9.90
C LEU A 35 -25.34 -1.62 10.04
N GLU A 36 -26.64 -1.92 9.92
CA GLU A 36 -27.71 -0.91 10.08
C GLU A 36 -27.66 -0.25 11.47
N ALA A 37 -27.35 -1.02 12.51
CA ALA A 37 -27.19 -0.51 13.86
C ALA A 37 -25.99 0.45 13.97
N GLU A 38 -24.83 0.07 13.44
CA GLU A 38 -23.62 0.92 13.45
C GLU A 38 -23.82 2.20 12.62
N GLU A 39 -24.47 2.13 11.46
CA GLU A 39 -24.81 3.31 10.65
C GLU A 39 -25.73 4.27 11.40
N ARG A 40 -26.77 3.75 12.07
CA ARG A 40 -27.68 4.56 12.88
C ARG A 40 -26.96 5.22 14.05
N VAL A 41 -26.10 4.50 14.76
CA VAL A 41 -25.30 5.05 15.86
C VAL A 41 -24.35 6.14 15.36
N PHE A 42 -23.70 5.93 14.21
CA PHE A 42 -22.84 6.94 13.58
C PHE A 42 -23.62 8.22 13.25
N LEU A 43 -24.79 8.10 12.61
CA LEU A 43 -25.65 9.25 12.26
C LEU A 43 -26.15 9.99 13.49
N ASN A 44 -26.62 9.28 14.51
CA ASN A 44 -27.09 9.89 15.74
C ASN A 44 -25.96 10.63 16.47
N ALA A 45 -24.77 10.03 16.53
CA ALA A 45 -23.60 10.68 17.10
C ALA A 45 -23.23 11.94 16.31
N ALA A 46 -23.23 11.88 14.98
CA ALA A 46 -22.92 13.00 14.10
C ALA A 46 -23.85 14.19 14.35
N ASN A 47 -25.17 13.95 14.35
CA ASN A 47 -26.17 14.96 14.61
C ASN A 47 -26.02 15.57 16.01
N LEU A 48 -25.85 14.74 17.05
CA LEU A 48 -25.66 15.22 18.41
C LEU A 48 -24.40 16.08 18.55
N SER A 49 -23.31 15.71 17.87
CA SER A 49 -22.04 16.43 17.95
C SER A 49 -22.10 17.81 17.30
N VAL A 50 -22.88 17.96 16.22
CA VAL A 50 -23.15 19.28 15.63
C VAL A 50 -23.91 20.17 16.61
N VAL A 51 -24.95 19.63 17.28
CA VAL A 51 -25.75 20.38 18.25
C VAL A 51 -24.92 20.77 19.47
N VAL A 52 -24.21 19.81 20.07
CA VAL A 52 -23.33 20.05 21.24
C VAL A 52 -22.21 21.02 20.88
N GLY A 53 -21.59 20.85 19.72
CA GLY A 53 -20.56 21.75 19.23
C GLY A 53 -21.09 23.18 19.04
N ALA A 54 -22.26 23.35 18.42
CA ALA A 54 -22.87 24.66 18.24
C ALA A 54 -23.22 25.33 19.58
N ALA A 55 -23.74 24.56 20.53
CA ALA A 55 -24.02 25.06 21.88
C ALA A 55 -22.75 25.48 22.61
N LEU A 56 -21.70 24.67 22.58
CA LEU A 56 -20.39 24.98 23.17
C LEU A 56 -19.73 26.19 22.49
N GLY A 57 -19.82 26.29 21.17
CA GLY A 57 -19.33 27.44 20.41
C GLY A 57 -20.05 28.74 20.80
N SER A 58 -21.38 28.70 20.86
CA SER A 58 -22.21 29.83 21.29
C SER A 58 -21.91 30.27 22.73
N LEU A 59 -21.77 29.30 23.64
CA LEU A 59 -21.38 29.55 25.02
C LEU A 59 -19.99 30.19 25.09
N ALA A 60 -19.01 29.65 24.38
CA ALA A 60 -17.65 30.19 24.35
C ALA A 60 -17.61 31.63 23.82
N LEU A 61 -18.43 31.97 22.82
CA LEU A 61 -18.50 33.32 22.24
C LEU A 61 -19.11 34.36 23.18
N GLY A 62 -20.21 34.00 23.87
CA GLY A 62 -20.97 34.96 24.67
C GLY A 62 -20.54 35.06 26.15
N THR A 63 -19.82 34.06 26.66
CA THR A 63 -19.53 33.96 28.11
C THR A 63 -18.05 33.99 28.46
N LEU A 64 -17.13 33.99 27.49
CA LEU A 64 -15.68 33.95 27.74
C LEU A 64 -15.24 35.04 28.74
N ASP A 65 -15.65 36.28 28.50
CA ASP A 65 -15.26 37.43 29.34
C ASP A 65 -15.80 37.32 30.77
N ARG A 66 -17.04 36.82 30.92
CA ARG A 66 -17.64 36.59 32.25
C ARG A 66 -16.89 35.50 33.01
N LEU A 67 -16.52 34.44 32.31
CA LEU A 67 -15.84 33.29 32.89
C LEU A 67 -14.42 33.68 33.32
N VAL A 68 -13.69 34.41 32.46
CA VAL A 68 -12.38 34.97 32.80
C VAL A 68 -12.45 35.92 33.99
N ALA A 69 -13.43 36.84 34.02
CA ALA A 69 -13.62 37.77 35.13
C ALA A 69 -13.92 37.07 36.46
N THR A 70 -14.67 35.96 36.43
CA THR A 70 -15.01 35.18 37.63
C THR A 70 -13.77 34.55 38.27
N PHE A 71 -12.84 34.04 37.48
CA PHE A 71 -11.62 33.39 37.96
C PHE A 71 -10.43 34.33 38.14
N GLN A 72 -10.51 35.56 37.63
CA GLN A 72 -9.45 36.57 37.72
C GLN A 72 -8.87 36.76 39.14
N PRO A 73 -9.66 36.72 40.24
CA PRO A 73 -9.10 36.89 41.59
C PRO A 73 -8.16 35.77 42.03
N VAL A 74 -8.27 34.58 41.41
CA VAL A 74 -7.56 33.36 41.81
C VAL A 74 -6.51 32.96 40.77
N ILE A 75 -6.77 33.22 39.50
CA ILE A 75 -5.99 32.69 38.37
C ILE A 75 -5.78 33.80 37.31
N PRO A 76 -4.55 33.95 36.77
CA PRO A 76 -4.29 34.90 35.69
C PRO A 76 -5.20 34.68 34.46
N PRO A 77 -5.74 35.74 33.83
CA PRO A 77 -6.61 35.62 32.66
C PRO A 77 -6.03 34.79 31.52
N ALA A 78 -4.74 34.96 31.21
CA ALA A 78 -4.06 34.16 30.19
C ALA A 78 -4.09 32.66 30.50
N PHE A 79 -3.88 32.28 31.76
CA PHE A 79 -3.91 30.88 32.17
C PHE A 79 -5.32 30.30 31.99
N THR A 80 -6.36 30.99 32.46
CA THR A 80 -7.75 30.57 32.28
C THR A 80 -8.10 30.36 30.79
N LEU A 81 -7.70 31.30 29.92
CA LEU A 81 -7.91 31.19 28.46
C LEU A 81 -7.18 29.98 27.86
N THR A 82 -5.92 29.73 28.26
CA THR A 82 -5.16 28.56 27.77
C THR A 82 -5.77 27.23 28.22
N VAL A 83 -6.30 27.15 29.44
CA VAL A 83 -7.00 25.96 29.94
C VAL A 83 -8.28 25.71 29.15
N ILE A 84 -9.09 26.75 28.90
CA ILE A 84 -10.30 26.63 28.08
C ILE A 84 -9.96 26.17 26.67
N LEU A 85 -8.91 26.73 26.05
CA LEU A 85 -8.43 26.30 24.74
C LEU A 85 -8.01 24.82 24.76
N GLY A 86 -7.24 24.43 25.77
CA GLY A 86 -6.80 23.05 25.96
C GLY A 86 -7.97 22.07 26.08
N LEU A 87 -8.99 22.41 26.87
CA LEU A 87 -10.21 21.61 27.03
C LEU A 87 -11.01 21.52 25.72
N ALA A 88 -11.18 22.63 25.01
CA ALA A 88 -11.89 22.66 23.73
C ALA A 88 -11.18 21.80 22.67
N VAL A 89 -9.86 21.92 22.55
CA VAL A 89 -9.06 21.09 21.64
C VAL A 89 -9.08 19.62 22.06
N ALA A 90 -8.95 19.32 23.36
CA ALA A 90 -9.01 17.95 23.86
C ALA A 90 -10.37 17.29 23.57
N PHE A 91 -11.48 18.01 23.79
CA PHE A 91 -12.81 17.55 23.46
C PHE A 91 -12.96 17.27 21.96
N ALA A 92 -12.45 18.17 21.11
CA ALA A 92 -12.47 17.99 19.65
C ALA A 92 -11.67 16.75 19.23
N VAL A 93 -10.47 16.55 19.79
CA VAL A 93 -9.63 15.37 19.51
C VAL A 93 -10.33 14.07 19.92
N LEU A 94 -10.90 14.01 21.13
CA LEU A 94 -11.62 12.83 21.62
C LEU A 94 -12.84 12.52 20.76
N SER A 95 -13.61 13.55 20.39
CA SER A 95 -14.80 13.41 19.55
C SER A 95 -14.43 12.91 18.16
N LEU A 96 -13.42 13.50 17.52
CA LEU A 96 -12.96 13.05 16.19
C LEU A 96 -12.43 11.62 16.21
N ARG A 97 -11.73 11.22 17.27
CA ARG A 97 -11.27 9.83 17.45
C ARG A 97 -12.45 8.87 17.56
N TYR A 98 -13.45 9.21 18.37
CA TYR A 98 -14.68 8.42 18.50
C TYR A 98 -15.38 8.23 17.14
N PHE A 99 -15.50 9.30 16.34
CA PHE A 99 -16.07 9.21 14.99
C PHE A 99 -15.27 8.34 14.04
N ALA A 100 -13.94 8.47 14.06
CA ALA A 100 -13.08 7.64 13.23
C ALA A 100 -13.25 6.16 13.58
N ASP A 101 -13.37 5.82 14.86
CA ASP A 101 -13.58 4.43 15.31
C ASP A 101 -14.98 3.92 14.96
N ARG A 102 -16.02 4.75 15.04
CA ARG A 102 -17.37 4.40 14.56
C ARG A 102 -17.41 4.16 13.05
N GLN A 103 -16.73 5.00 12.28
CA GLN A 103 -16.61 4.83 10.83
C GLN A 103 -15.88 3.54 10.44
N LYS A 104 -14.85 3.14 11.20
CA LYS A 104 -14.21 1.82 11.03
C LYS A 104 -15.20 0.69 11.29
N ALA A 105 -15.98 0.78 12.36
CA ALA A 105 -16.99 -0.23 12.70
C ALA A 105 -18.00 -0.41 11.56
N VAL A 106 -18.55 0.69 11.03
CA VAL A 106 -19.42 0.67 9.84
C VAL A 106 -18.71 0.03 8.65
N CYS A 107 -17.47 0.42 8.36
CA CYS A 107 -16.70 -0.12 7.23
C CYS A 107 -16.47 -1.63 7.36
N PHE A 108 -16.09 -2.12 8.54
CA PHE A 108 -15.87 -3.55 8.77
C PHE A 108 -17.16 -4.37 8.72
N ALA A 109 -18.25 -3.85 9.29
CA ALA A 109 -19.57 -4.47 9.16
C ALA A 109 -20.00 -4.57 7.68
N ALA A 110 -19.82 -3.49 6.91
CA ALA A 110 -20.14 -3.46 5.48
C ALA A 110 -19.28 -4.45 4.68
N ARG A 111 -17.98 -4.52 4.95
CA ARG A 111 -17.07 -5.51 4.34
C ARG A 111 -17.53 -6.95 4.62
N LYS A 112 -17.96 -7.25 5.85
CA LYS A 112 -18.46 -8.56 6.24
C LYS A 112 -19.74 -8.94 5.48
N VAL A 113 -20.68 -8.00 5.34
CA VAL A 113 -21.90 -8.19 4.55
C VAL A 113 -21.57 -8.55 3.10
N ILE A 114 -20.64 -7.83 2.47
CA ILE A 114 -20.21 -8.11 1.09
C ILE A 114 -19.59 -9.51 0.97
N VAL A 115 -18.71 -9.89 1.90
CA VAL A 115 -18.07 -11.22 1.90
C VAL A 115 -19.12 -12.33 2.00
N LEU A 116 -20.04 -12.24 2.98
CA LEU A 116 -21.09 -13.23 3.18
C LEU A 116 -22.04 -13.31 1.98
N ARG A 117 -22.42 -12.16 1.42
CA ARG A 117 -23.24 -12.06 0.21
C ARG A 117 -22.60 -12.84 -0.95
N ARG A 118 -21.29 -12.64 -1.14
CA ARG A 118 -20.52 -13.33 -2.19
C ARG A 118 -20.41 -14.84 -1.94
N MET A 119 -20.17 -15.25 -0.70
CA MET A 119 -20.11 -16.67 -0.30
C MET A 119 -21.45 -17.38 -0.54
N LEU A 120 -22.56 -16.67 -0.41
CA LEU A 120 -23.91 -17.17 -0.70
C LEU A 120 -24.24 -17.21 -2.20
N GLY A 121 -23.31 -16.82 -3.08
CA GLY A 121 -23.51 -16.76 -4.53
C GLY A 121 -24.40 -15.59 -4.99
N MET A 122 -24.70 -14.63 -4.11
CA MET A 122 -25.48 -13.43 -4.43
C MET A 122 -24.57 -12.35 -5.02
N SER A 123 -23.94 -12.64 -6.15
CA SER A 123 -23.09 -11.69 -6.89
C SER A 123 -23.93 -10.91 -7.90
N TYR A 124 -23.76 -9.59 -7.99
CA TYR A 124 -24.40 -8.79 -9.05
C TYR A 124 -23.63 -8.88 -10.37
N GLY A 125 -22.48 -9.56 -10.40
CA GLY A 125 -21.68 -9.73 -11.61
C GLY A 125 -21.14 -8.39 -12.10
N SER A 126 -21.25 -8.10 -13.39
CA SER A 126 -20.80 -6.83 -13.97
C SER A 126 -21.85 -5.71 -13.89
N LEU A 127 -23.01 -5.93 -13.24
CA LEU A 127 -23.97 -4.86 -12.95
C LEU A 127 -23.44 -3.99 -11.81
N GLN A 128 -22.40 -3.22 -12.11
CA GLN A 128 -22.18 -1.97 -11.42
C GLN A 128 -23.33 -1.04 -11.84
N LEU A 129 -24.46 -1.11 -11.13
CA LEU A 129 -25.25 0.10 -10.95
C LEU A 129 -24.23 1.13 -10.44
N VAL A 130 -23.93 2.16 -11.24
CA VAL A 130 -22.92 3.17 -10.91
C VAL A 130 -23.45 3.98 -9.73
N LEU A 131 -23.35 3.37 -8.57
CA LEU A 131 -23.60 3.96 -7.28
C LEU A 131 -22.23 4.41 -6.75
N PRO A 132 -22.18 5.56 -6.04
CA PRO A 132 -20.93 6.01 -5.43
C PRO A 132 -20.24 4.87 -4.64
N ASN A 133 -18.90 4.82 -4.66
CA ASN A 133 -18.05 3.76 -4.09
C ASN A 133 -18.27 3.41 -2.59
N TRP A 134 -19.21 4.07 -1.92
CA TRP A 134 -19.58 3.89 -0.52
C TRP A 134 -20.93 3.19 -0.31
N ARG A 135 -21.70 2.93 -1.39
CA ARG A 135 -22.95 2.15 -1.31
C ARG A 135 -22.66 0.65 -1.33
N ILE A 136 -23.32 -0.05 -0.43
CA ILE A 136 -23.14 -1.50 -0.21
C ILE A 136 -23.93 -2.32 -1.24
N GLU A 137 -25.05 -1.76 -1.69
CA GLU A 137 -25.87 -2.26 -2.80
C GLU A 137 -25.01 -2.32 -4.08
N GLY A 138 -24.76 -3.53 -4.59
CA GLY A 138 -23.96 -3.76 -5.81
C GLY A 138 -22.45 -3.89 -5.61
N ALA A 139 -21.89 -3.71 -4.41
CA ALA A 139 -20.45 -3.83 -4.17
C ALA A 139 -20.01 -5.29 -4.01
N ASP A 140 -19.32 -5.88 -4.99
CA ASP A 140 -18.90 -7.30 -4.94
C ASP A 140 -17.50 -7.52 -4.33
N GLU A 141 -16.73 -6.43 -4.15
CA GLU A 141 -15.40 -6.46 -3.56
C GLU A 141 -15.41 -5.76 -2.19
N PRO A 142 -15.14 -6.46 -1.07
CA PRO A 142 -15.25 -5.87 0.26
C PRO A 142 -14.27 -4.70 0.43
N PHE A 143 -13.05 -4.85 -0.08
CA PHE A 143 -12.04 -3.80 0.02
C PHE A 143 -12.32 -2.58 -0.86
N ALA A 144 -13.35 -2.61 -1.73
CA ALA A 144 -13.81 -1.40 -2.42
C ALA A 144 -14.31 -0.35 -1.43
N ILE A 145 -14.89 -0.79 -0.30
CA ILE A 145 -15.25 0.09 0.82
C ILE A 145 -13.97 0.45 1.58
N ARG A 146 -13.57 1.70 1.45
CA ARG A 146 -12.37 2.25 2.11
C ARG A 146 -12.71 2.83 3.47
N LEU A 147 -11.75 2.78 4.40
CA LEU A 147 -11.86 3.49 5.67
C LEU A 147 -12.03 5.00 5.44
N VAL A 148 -11.30 5.56 4.48
CA VAL A 148 -11.48 6.95 4.02
C VAL A 148 -12.16 6.95 2.65
N GLN A 149 -13.43 7.35 2.62
CA GLN A 149 -14.22 7.45 1.39
C GLN A 149 -13.92 8.74 0.59
N GLY A 150 -13.20 9.69 1.20
CA GLY A 150 -12.83 10.97 0.62
C GLY A 150 -13.34 12.13 1.48
N TRP A 151 -12.67 13.27 1.33
CA TRP A 151 -12.99 14.50 2.08
C TRP A 151 -14.35 15.11 1.70
N ASN A 152 -14.79 14.96 0.45
CA ASN A 152 -16.06 15.51 -0.04
C ASN A 152 -17.22 14.52 0.10
N THR A 153 -17.23 13.72 1.16
CA THR A 153 -18.28 12.72 1.42
C THR A 153 -19.06 13.09 2.68
N TYR A 154 -20.33 12.68 2.75
CA TYR A 154 -21.15 12.90 3.93
C TYR A 154 -20.52 12.31 5.20
N VAL A 155 -19.80 11.19 5.06
CA VAL A 155 -19.10 10.52 6.16
C VAL A 155 -17.99 11.40 6.78
N ALA A 156 -17.39 12.31 6.00
CA ALA A 156 -16.38 13.24 6.50
C ALA A 156 -16.97 14.51 7.15
N TYR A 157 -18.27 14.78 7.01
CA TYR A 157 -18.92 15.99 7.52
C TYR A 157 -18.74 16.21 9.03
N PRO A 158 -18.86 15.19 9.91
CA PRO A 158 -18.61 15.36 11.35
C PRO A 158 -17.21 15.90 11.63
N CYS A 159 -16.21 15.52 10.82
CA CYS A 159 -14.86 16.07 10.95
C CYS A 159 -14.83 17.57 10.69
N TYR A 160 -15.45 18.03 9.61
CA TYR A 160 -15.51 19.45 9.27
C TYR A 160 -16.26 20.26 10.33
N ALA A 161 -17.39 19.74 10.82
CA ALA A 161 -18.18 20.41 11.84
C ALA A 161 -17.38 20.58 13.14
N ILE A 162 -16.81 19.50 13.67
CA ILE A 162 -16.09 19.54 14.95
C ILE A 162 -14.80 20.35 14.83
N ALA A 163 -14.01 20.12 13.78
CA ALA A 163 -12.78 20.88 13.57
C ALA A 163 -13.06 22.36 13.30
N GLY A 164 -14.12 22.68 12.57
CA GLY A 164 -14.54 24.05 12.28
C GLY A 164 -14.98 24.80 13.53
N ILE A 165 -15.83 24.18 14.37
CA ILE A 165 -16.27 24.75 15.64
C ILE A 165 -15.08 24.95 16.59
N ALA A 166 -14.21 23.95 16.72
CA ALA A 166 -13.02 24.05 17.57
C ALA A 166 -12.05 25.15 17.08
N ALA A 167 -11.86 25.28 15.77
CA ALA A 167 -11.05 26.34 15.18
C ALA A 167 -11.67 27.73 15.38
N ALA A 168 -13.00 27.86 15.29
CA ALA A 168 -13.69 29.10 15.61
C ALA A 168 -13.51 29.47 17.08
N VAL A 169 -13.72 28.55 18.02
CA VAL A 169 -13.47 28.79 19.45
C VAL A 169 -12.01 29.19 19.69
N ALA A 170 -11.06 28.49 19.05
CA ALA A 170 -9.65 28.81 19.15
C ALA A 170 -9.33 30.22 18.62
N PHE A 171 -9.96 30.66 17.53
CA PHE A 171 -9.82 32.01 16.99
C PHE A 171 -10.12 33.07 18.05
N PHE A 172 -11.26 32.98 18.73
CA PHE A 172 -11.64 33.97 19.75
C PHE A 172 -10.72 33.92 20.98
N ILE A 173 -10.32 32.72 21.40
CA ILE A 173 -9.40 32.58 22.53
C ILE A 173 -8.00 33.14 22.18
N PHE A 174 -7.47 32.87 20.98
CA PHE A 174 -6.20 33.44 20.53
C PHE A 174 -6.26 34.97 20.42
N ALA A 175 -7.37 35.53 19.93
CA ALA A 175 -7.56 36.98 19.89
C ALA A 175 -7.54 37.59 21.32
N ALA A 176 -8.23 36.96 22.28
CA ALA A 176 -8.21 37.40 23.67
C ALA A 176 -6.82 37.28 24.31
N LEU A 177 -6.09 36.21 24.00
CA LEU A 177 -4.73 35.97 24.52
C LEU A 177 -3.73 37.01 23.99
N ILE A 178 -3.80 37.34 22.69
CA ILE A 178 -2.94 38.37 22.07
C ILE A 178 -3.21 39.74 22.71
N LYS A 179 -4.49 40.11 22.88
CA LYS A 179 -4.86 41.36 23.56
C LYS A 179 -4.27 41.46 24.97
N HIS A 180 -4.25 40.34 25.70
CA HIS A 180 -3.65 40.29 27.04
C HIS A 180 -2.11 40.39 27.01
N LEU A 181 -1.46 39.76 26.04
CA LEU A 181 -0.01 39.87 25.82
C LEU A 181 0.42 41.33 25.54
N GLU A 182 -0.35 42.05 24.72
CA GLU A 182 -0.09 43.47 24.46
C GLU A 182 -0.26 44.33 25.70
N SER A 183 -1.30 44.05 26.51
CA SER A 183 -1.49 44.75 27.79
C SER A 183 -0.36 44.50 28.79
N SER A 184 0.44 43.45 28.57
CA SER A 184 1.64 43.12 29.34
C SER A 184 2.93 43.74 28.77
N GLY A 185 2.83 44.57 27.73
CA GLY A 185 3.96 45.28 27.11
C GLY A 185 4.70 44.50 26.01
N VAL A 186 4.17 43.36 25.56
CA VAL A 186 4.77 42.57 24.47
C VAL A 186 4.24 43.05 23.12
N THR A 187 5.10 43.56 22.25
CA THR A 187 4.75 43.92 20.87
C THR A 187 5.06 42.78 19.90
N LEU A 188 4.09 42.42 19.06
CA LEU A 188 4.28 41.39 18.04
C LEU A 188 4.61 42.04 16.68
N PRO A 189 5.60 41.54 15.94
CA PRO A 189 5.99 42.09 14.64
C PRO A 189 5.01 41.73 13.50
N ILE A 190 3.98 40.93 13.79
CA ILE A 190 2.99 40.43 12.82
C ILE A 190 1.63 41.04 13.16
N GLN A 191 0.87 41.43 12.13
CA GLN A 191 -0.50 41.91 12.29
C GLN A 191 -1.38 40.87 13.02
N HIS A 192 -2.18 41.31 13.99
CA HIS A 192 -2.93 40.41 14.88
C HIS A 192 -3.96 39.56 14.14
N VAL A 193 -4.72 40.14 13.21
CA VAL A 193 -5.78 39.42 12.47
C VAL A 193 -5.23 38.22 11.69
N PRO A 194 -4.23 38.37 10.79
CA PRO A 194 -3.70 37.22 10.06
C PRO A 194 -3.00 36.20 10.98
N LEU A 195 -2.41 36.64 12.10
CA LEU A 195 -1.84 35.72 13.09
C LEU A 195 -2.90 34.82 13.71
N VAL A 196 -4.02 35.40 14.21
CA VAL A 196 -5.12 34.65 14.81
C VAL A 196 -5.77 33.71 13.79
N VAL A 197 -6.03 34.19 12.57
CA VAL A 197 -6.56 33.37 11.48
C VAL A 197 -5.63 32.19 11.18
N GLY A 198 -4.33 32.43 11.09
CA GLY A 198 -3.32 31.39 10.86
C GLY A 198 -3.31 30.34 11.97
N LEU A 199 -3.34 30.75 13.24
CA LEU A 199 -3.38 29.83 14.39
C LEU A 199 -4.67 29.00 14.41
N ALA A 200 -5.83 29.60 14.14
CA ALA A 200 -7.10 28.89 14.03
C ALA A 200 -7.09 27.88 12.87
N ALA A 201 -6.55 28.26 11.72
CA ALA A 201 -6.39 27.37 10.57
C ALA A 201 -5.44 26.20 10.86
N LEU A 202 -4.38 26.42 11.65
CA LEU A 202 -3.49 25.36 12.12
C LEU A 202 -4.21 24.38 13.06
N VAL A 203 -5.06 24.86 13.96
CA VAL A 203 -5.90 23.99 14.82
C VAL A 203 -6.84 23.15 13.96
N PHE A 204 -7.51 23.75 12.97
CA PHE A 204 -8.35 23.02 12.03
C PHE A 204 -7.57 21.93 11.29
N ALA A 205 -6.42 22.29 10.70
CA ALA A 205 -5.58 21.36 9.94
C ALA A 205 -5.04 20.23 10.81
N MET A 206 -4.65 20.52 12.05
CA MET A 206 -4.22 19.53 13.04
C MET A 206 -5.34 18.53 13.34
N LEU A 207 -6.55 19.02 13.62
CA LEU A 207 -7.71 18.18 13.94
C LEU A 207 -8.11 17.30 12.75
N ALA A 208 -8.18 17.88 11.55
CA ALA A 208 -8.44 17.13 10.32
C ALA A 208 -7.35 16.07 10.07
N TRP A 209 -6.08 16.41 10.31
CA TRP A 209 -4.98 15.45 10.22
C TRP A 209 -5.11 14.31 11.23
N LEU A 210 -5.45 14.59 12.49
CA LEU A 210 -5.66 13.57 13.52
C LEU A 210 -6.81 12.62 13.15
N TYR A 211 -7.92 13.15 12.65
CA TYR A 211 -9.01 12.34 12.12
C TYR A 211 -8.56 11.46 10.94
N ARG A 212 -7.81 12.03 9.98
CA ARG A 212 -7.27 11.26 8.85
C ARG A 212 -6.29 10.17 9.29
N LYS A 213 -5.45 10.47 10.29
CA LYS A 213 -4.50 9.54 10.89
C LYS A 213 -5.22 8.39 11.59
N ALA A 214 -6.33 8.68 12.27
CA ALA A 214 -7.15 7.67 12.93
C ALA A 214 -7.76 6.68 11.92
N LEU A 215 -8.01 7.10 10.68
CA LEU A 215 -8.58 6.28 9.60
C LEU A 215 -7.55 5.64 8.65
N MET A 216 -6.27 5.57 9.03
CA MET A 216 -5.27 4.87 8.21
C MET A 216 -5.48 3.36 8.22
N ASP A 217 -5.39 2.73 7.05
CA ASP A 217 -5.33 1.27 6.90
C ASP A 217 -4.03 0.69 7.53
N THR A 218 -4.00 -0.62 7.73
CA THR A 218 -2.91 -1.33 8.43
C THR A 218 -1.51 -1.01 7.90
N HIS A 219 -1.33 -1.02 6.58
CA HIS A 219 -0.04 -0.73 5.96
C HIS A 219 0.06 0.72 5.45
N GLU A 220 -0.97 1.55 5.66
CA GLU A 220 -0.97 2.94 5.25
C GLU A 220 -0.12 3.78 6.21
N ARG A 221 0.96 4.36 5.68
CA ARG A 221 1.83 5.30 6.40
C ARG A 221 1.88 6.63 5.67
N VAL A 222 2.38 7.66 6.36
CA VAL A 222 2.59 8.99 5.75
C VAL A 222 3.47 8.91 4.50
N SER A 223 4.47 8.04 4.49
CA SER A 223 5.33 7.80 3.31
C SER A 223 4.55 7.30 2.10
N LEU A 224 3.51 6.47 2.31
CA LEU A 224 2.62 6.03 1.23
C LEU A 224 1.78 7.19 0.71
N LEU A 225 1.20 8.00 1.60
CA LEU A 225 0.41 9.17 1.21
C LEU A 225 1.23 10.16 0.38
N VAL A 226 2.49 10.35 0.74
CA VAL A 226 3.45 11.17 -0.01
C VAL A 226 3.71 10.55 -1.39
N ALA A 227 3.99 9.24 -1.45
CA ALA A 227 4.20 8.53 -2.71
C ALA A 227 2.97 8.61 -3.64
N CYS A 228 1.76 8.43 -3.12
CA CYS A 228 0.52 8.55 -3.88
C CYS A 228 0.27 9.98 -4.38
N ARG A 229 0.52 11.00 -3.54
CA ARG A 229 0.42 12.40 -3.97
C ARG A 229 1.45 12.75 -5.04
N ALA A 230 2.69 12.30 -4.88
CA ALA A 230 3.74 12.47 -5.87
C ALA A 230 3.37 11.79 -7.20
N ALA A 231 2.87 10.55 -7.16
CA ALA A 231 2.43 9.83 -8.35
C ALA A 231 1.29 10.57 -9.08
N LYS A 232 0.31 11.09 -8.34
CA LYS A 232 -0.78 11.90 -8.91
C LYS A 232 -0.25 13.19 -9.55
N ALA A 233 0.64 13.91 -8.87
CA ALA A 233 1.27 15.11 -9.41
C ALA A 233 2.08 14.83 -10.69
N MET A 234 2.66 13.63 -10.80
CA MET A 234 3.41 13.18 -11.98
C MET A 234 2.54 12.53 -13.07
N ASN A 235 1.21 12.49 -12.90
CA ASN A 235 0.28 11.80 -13.79
C ASN A 235 0.67 10.33 -14.03
N LEU A 236 1.03 9.62 -12.95
CA LEU A 236 1.33 8.19 -12.95
C LEU A 236 0.18 7.45 -12.23
N THR A 237 -0.44 6.51 -12.94
CA THR A 237 -1.56 5.74 -12.39
C THR A 237 -1.05 4.63 -11.49
N LEU A 238 -1.38 4.72 -10.20
CA LEU A 238 -1.20 3.65 -9.22
C LEU A 238 -2.47 2.83 -9.09
N ILE A 239 -2.32 1.58 -8.65
CA ILE A 239 -3.47 0.76 -8.27
C ILE A 239 -4.26 1.47 -7.18
N SER A 240 -5.58 1.48 -7.36
CA SER A 240 -6.49 2.22 -6.51
C SER A 240 -6.57 1.64 -5.09
N ASN A 241 -6.38 0.33 -4.92
CA ASN A 241 -6.54 -0.40 -3.65
C ASN A 241 -5.26 -1.14 -3.23
N ILE A 242 -4.36 -0.40 -2.59
CA ILE A 242 -3.03 -0.90 -2.20
C ILE A 242 -3.13 -1.99 -1.12
N GLU A 243 -3.97 -1.79 -0.11
CA GLU A 243 -4.15 -2.76 0.98
C GLU A 243 -4.67 -4.10 0.45
N TYR A 244 -5.61 -4.06 -0.49
CA TYR A 244 -6.09 -5.28 -1.14
C TYR A 244 -4.99 -6.04 -1.88
N VAL A 245 -4.11 -5.33 -2.60
CA VAL A 245 -2.98 -5.96 -3.30
C VAL A 245 -1.99 -6.58 -2.31
N ILE A 246 -1.69 -5.92 -1.19
CA ILE A 246 -0.86 -6.49 -0.13
C ILE A 246 -1.49 -7.77 0.41
N TYR A 247 -2.78 -7.74 0.73
CA TYR A 247 -3.51 -8.92 1.18
C TYR A 247 -3.41 -10.08 0.18
N ARG A 248 -3.57 -9.81 -1.12
CA ARG A 248 -3.43 -10.83 -2.17
C ARG A 248 -2.01 -11.39 -2.28
N ALA A 249 -0.99 -10.54 -2.15
CA ALA A 249 0.41 -10.98 -2.13
C ALA A 249 0.70 -11.85 -0.90
N THR A 250 0.17 -11.47 0.27
CA THR A 250 0.25 -12.27 1.51
C THR A 250 -0.45 -13.62 1.36
N LEU A 251 -1.63 -13.66 0.75
CA LEU A 251 -2.35 -14.91 0.49
C LEU A 251 -1.58 -15.82 -0.47
N ALA A 252 -1.01 -15.26 -1.54
CA ALA A 252 -0.18 -16.03 -2.49
C ALA A 252 1.05 -16.64 -1.81
N ARG A 253 1.67 -15.91 -0.87
CA ARG A 253 2.73 -16.46 -0.02
C ARG A 253 2.23 -17.60 0.85
N HIS A 254 1.12 -17.43 1.56
CA HIS A 254 0.56 -18.50 2.40
C HIS A 254 0.20 -19.74 1.58
N GLU A 255 -0.24 -19.56 0.33
CA GLU A 255 -0.52 -20.67 -0.57
C GLU A 255 0.74 -21.47 -0.92
N LEU A 256 1.88 -20.81 -1.14
CA LEU A 256 3.15 -21.50 -1.34
C LEU A 256 3.56 -22.32 -0.11
N HIS A 257 3.35 -21.79 1.09
CA HIS A 257 3.59 -22.53 2.35
C HIS A 257 2.62 -23.70 2.51
N ARG A 258 1.33 -23.51 2.20
CA ARG A 258 0.31 -24.57 2.24
C ARG A 258 0.64 -25.74 1.31
N LEU A 259 1.19 -25.42 0.13
CA LEU A 259 1.65 -26.41 -0.84
C LEU A 259 2.99 -27.04 -0.47
N GLY A 260 3.69 -26.55 0.57
CA GLY A 260 4.95 -27.12 1.04
C GLY A 260 6.16 -26.77 0.17
N PHE A 261 6.15 -25.61 -0.51
CA PHE A 261 7.31 -25.18 -1.30
C PHE A 261 8.54 -24.89 -0.44
N ASP A 262 9.67 -25.54 -0.75
CA ASP A 262 10.98 -25.13 -0.22
C ASP A 262 11.58 -24.03 -1.09
N LEU A 263 11.45 -22.78 -0.62
CA LEU A 263 12.00 -21.60 -1.28
C LEU A 263 13.41 -21.23 -0.80
N SER A 264 14.07 -22.06 0.02
CA SER A 264 15.38 -21.74 0.60
C SER A 264 16.44 -21.46 -0.47
N THR A 265 16.61 -22.38 -1.42
CA THR A 265 17.56 -22.28 -2.54
C THR A 265 17.17 -21.15 -3.51
N VAL A 266 15.88 -21.01 -3.80
CA VAL A 266 15.34 -19.94 -4.65
C VAL A 266 15.65 -18.57 -4.06
N LYS A 267 15.42 -18.37 -2.75
CA LYS A 267 15.70 -17.11 -2.06
C LYS A 267 17.18 -16.76 -2.07
N LYS A 268 18.07 -17.74 -1.82
CA LYS A 268 19.53 -17.54 -1.87
C LYS A 268 19.99 -17.09 -3.26
N LEU A 269 19.55 -17.78 -4.30
CA LEU A 269 19.88 -17.42 -5.70
C LEU A 269 19.29 -16.07 -6.10
N LEU A 270 18.04 -15.78 -5.71
CA LEU A 270 17.40 -14.49 -5.96
C LEU A 270 18.21 -13.33 -5.37
N ILE A 271 18.60 -13.42 -4.10
CA ILE A 271 19.44 -12.39 -3.46
C ILE A 271 20.78 -12.28 -4.19
N HIS A 272 21.44 -13.39 -4.50
CA HIS A 272 22.76 -13.35 -5.13
C HIS A 272 22.75 -12.75 -6.53
N ILE A 273 21.73 -13.06 -7.32
CA ILE A 273 21.61 -12.65 -8.72
C ILE A 273 21.06 -11.22 -8.84
N GLU A 274 19.99 -10.89 -8.10
CA GLU A 274 19.28 -9.62 -8.25
C GLU A 274 19.76 -8.53 -7.28
N ASP A 275 20.09 -8.87 -6.03
CA ASP A 275 20.25 -7.86 -4.98
C ASP A 275 21.08 -8.37 -3.79
N LYS A 276 22.41 -8.43 -3.97
CA LYS A 276 23.35 -8.99 -2.95
C LYS A 276 23.31 -8.26 -1.60
N GLU A 277 22.87 -7.00 -1.59
CA GLU A 277 22.76 -6.18 -0.38
C GLU A 277 21.33 -6.13 0.16
N PHE A 278 20.44 -7.03 -0.26
CA PHE A 278 18.99 -6.99 0.02
C PHE A 278 18.64 -6.76 1.49
N PHE A 279 19.33 -7.45 2.41
CA PHE A 279 19.11 -7.32 3.85
C PHE A 279 19.77 -6.08 4.47
N ALA A 280 20.74 -5.46 3.78
CA ALA A 280 21.49 -4.32 4.30
C ALA A 280 20.81 -2.96 4.01
N HIS A 281 19.94 -2.88 3.00
CA HIS A 281 19.30 -1.62 2.60
C HIS A 281 17.81 -1.54 2.97
N SER A 282 17.30 -0.33 3.14
CA SER A 282 15.88 -0.10 3.47
C SER A 282 15.00 0.06 2.22
N GLY A 283 14.91 -0.99 1.41
CA GLY A 283 14.18 -1.03 0.13
C GLY A 283 14.88 -0.40 -1.07
N VAL A 284 15.81 0.54 -0.85
CA VAL A 284 16.63 1.17 -1.90
C VAL A 284 18.10 1.08 -1.55
N SER A 285 18.92 0.56 -2.48
CA SER A 285 20.39 0.53 -2.33
C SER A 285 21.01 1.80 -2.90
N PHE A 286 21.43 2.72 -2.02
CA PHE A 286 22.17 3.92 -2.43
C PHE A 286 23.53 3.58 -3.02
N ARG A 287 24.20 2.54 -2.49
CA ARG A 287 25.46 2.02 -3.06
C ARG A 287 25.24 1.42 -4.45
N GLY A 288 24.14 0.67 -4.64
CA GLY A 288 23.75 0.15 -5.94
C GLY A 288 23.46 1.26 -6.95
N LEU A 289 22.77 2.32 -6.51
CA LEU A 289 22.49 3.50 -7.35
C LEU A 289 23.78 4.26 -7.72
N ALA A 290 24.70 4.44 -6.77
CA ALA A 290 25.99 5.07 -7.02
C ALA A 290 26.84 4.24 -8.00
N ARG A 291 26.89 2.91 -7.83
CA ARG A 291 27.58 1.99 -8.76
C ARG A 291 26.97 2.04 -10.16
N LEU A 292 25.64 2.09 -10.27
CA LEU A 292 24.96 2.27 -11.56
C LEU A 292 25.39 3.58 -12.22
N LEU A 293 25.36 4.70 -11.50
CA LEU A 293 25.76 6.02 -12.03
C LEU A 293 27.22 6.03 -12.49
N LEU A 294 28.13 5.46 -11.71
CA LEU A 294 29.55 5.32 -12.08
C LEU A 294 29.72 4.46 -13.34
N SER A 295 29.02 3.32 -13.43
CA SER A 295 29.07 2.45 -14.62
C SER A 295 28.50 3.12 -15.87
N ALA A 296 27.47 3.98 -15.71
CA ALA A 296 26.91 4.76 -16.80
C ALA A 296 27.88 5.84 -17.31
N LEU A 297 28.79 6.32 -16.45
CA LEU A 297 29.88 7.24 -16.78
C LEU A 297 31.14 6.53 -17.31
N GLY A 298 31.08 5.20 -17.54
CA GLY A 298 32.19 4.41 -18.05
C GLY A 298 33.12 3.82 -16.98
N PHE A 299 32.81 4.02 -15.69
CA PHE A 299 33.60 3.48 -14.59
C PHE A 299 33.07 2.12 -14.13
N GLY A 300 33.78 1.05 -14.49
CA GLY A 300 33.50 -0.32 -14.02
C GLY A 300 32.45 -1.09 -14.84
N PRO A 301 32.16 -2.35 -14.46
CA PRO A 301 31.23 -3.20 -15.18
C PRO A 301 29.79 -2.68 -15.13
N ARG A 302 29.01 -2.90 -16.19
CA ARG A 302 27.57 -2.55 -16.24
C ARG A 302 26.85 -3.20 -15.06
N SER A 303 26.21 -2.39 -14.23
CA SER A 303 25.49 -2.83 -13.04
C SER A 303 24.02 -2.42 -13.11
N GLY A 304 23.10 -3.31 -12.72
CA GLY A 304 21.70 -2.96 -12.53
C GLY A 304 21.49 -2.26 -11.19
N GLY A 305 20.96 -1.04 -11.18
CA GLY A 305 20.73 -0.27 -9.95
C GLY A 305 19.36 -0.48 -9.30
N SER A 306 18.62 -1.54 -9.62
CA SER A 306 17.27 -1.78 -9.07
C SER A 306 17.28 -2.89 -8.02
N THR A 307 16.69 -2.65 -6.85
CA THR A 307 16.57 -3.64 -5.76
C THR A 307 15.38 -4.57 -5.96
N ILE A 308 15.37 -5.73 -5.29
CA ILE A 308 14.21 -6.66 -5.31
C ILE A 308 12.95 -5.93 -4.84
N THR A 309 13.03 -5.12 -3.78
CA THR A 309 11.88 -4.36 -3.26
C THR A 309 11.33 -3.38 -4.30
N GLN A 310 12.20 -2.68 -5.06
CA GLN A 310 11.75 -1.79 -6.15
C GLN A 310 11.03 -2.56 -7.26
N GLN A 311 11.57 -3.71 -7.64
CA GLN A 311 10.95 -4.55 -8.64
C GLN A 311 9.60 -5.11 -8.15
N LEU A 312 9.48 -5.46 -6.86
CA LEU A 312 8.24 -5.92 -6.25
C LEU A 312 7.16 -4.85 -6.27
N VAL A 313 7.44 -3.65 -5.75
CA VAL A 313 6.44 -2.57 -5.72
C VAL A 313 6.03 -2.10 -7.12
N ARG A 314 6.96 -2.16 -8.09
CA ARG A 314 6.66 -1.91 -9.50
C ARG A 314 5.63 -2.89 -10.03
N THR A 315 5.81 -4.18 -9.76
CA THR A 315 4.91 -5.25 -10.19
C THR A 315 3.56 -5.15 -9.49
N LEU A 316 3.55 -4.84 -8.19
CA LEU A 316 2.33 -4.83 -7.39
C LEU A 316 1.49 -3.57 -7.56
N PHE A 317 2.07 -2.37 -7.67
CA PHE A 317 1.31 -1.13 -7.47
C PHE A 317 1.28 -0.18 -8.67
N ILE A 318 2.17 -0.36 -9.66
CA ILE A 318 2.27 0.58 -10.79
C ILE A 318 1.63 -0.04 -12.04
N GLN A 319 0.57 0.58 -12.53
CA GLN A 319 -0.13 0.12 -13.73
C GLN A 319 0.54 0.63 -15.01
N ASP A 320 0.88 1.91 -15.05
CA ASP A 320 1.50 2.52 -16.22
C ASP A 320 3.02 2.28 -16.23
N GLN A 321 3.47 1.36 -17.07
CA GLN A 321 4.87 1.01 -17.24
C GLN A 321 5.58 1.87 -18.30
N SER A 322 4.88 2.76 -19.02
CA SER A 322 5.45 3.50 -20.16
C SER A 322 6.36 4.68 -19.74
N LYS A 323 6.08 5.31 -18.59
CA LYS A 323 6.76 6.54 -18.14
C LYS A 323 8.00 6.26 -17.29
N LEU A 324 9.07 5.74 -17.90
CA LEU A 324 10.27 5.20 -17.23
C LEU A 324 10.81 6.07 -16.07
N PHE A 325 11.10 7.36 -16.31
CA PHE A 325 11.69 8.24 -15.29
C PHE A 325 10.75 8.51 -14.11
N ARG A 326 9.48 8.86 -14.40
CA ARG A 326 8.46 9.13 -13.39
C ARG A 326 8.20 7.87 -12.57
N ARG A 327 8.07 6.74 -13.25
CA ARG A 327 7.93 5.43 -12.64
C ARG A 327 9.07 5.13 -11.68
N LYS A 328 10.33 5.33 -12.11
CA LYS A 328 11.50 5.03 -11.27
C LYS A 328 11.54 5.86 -9.98
N LEU A 329 11.12 7.13 -10.04
CA LEU A 329 10.99 7.96 -8.83
C LEU A 329 9.92 7.43 -7.88
N ILE A 330 8.75 7.04 -8.42
CA ILE A 330 7.67 6.47 -7.60
C ILE A 330 8.05 5.09 -7.04
N GLU A 331 8.78 4.26 -7.79
CA GLU A 331 9.36 3.00 -7.30
C GLU A 331 10.27 3.23 -6.09
N LEU A 332 11.11 4.27 -6.08
CA LEU A 332 11.98 4.61 -4.94
C LEU A 332 11.16 4.93 -3.68
N LEU A 333 10.13 5.77 -3.83
CA LEU A 333 9.26 6.16 -2.71
C LEU A 333 8.45 4.98 -2.17
N LEU A 334 7.87 4.18 -3.08
CA LEU A 334 7.10 3.00 -2.71
C LEU A 334 7.98 1.91 -2.09
N ALA A 335 9.19 1.68 -2.61
CA ALA A 335 10.09 0.68 -2.06
C ALA A 335 10.50 1.02 -0.62
N ARG A 336 10.79 2.29 -0.35
CA ARG A 336 11.14 2.75 1.02
C ARG A 336 9.97 2.61 1.99
N TRP A 337 8.75 2.86 1.54
CA TRP A 337 7.54 2.65 2.33
C TRP A 337 7.30 1.16 2.57
N PHE A 338 7.29 0.35 1.51
CA PHE A 338 6.97 -1.08 1.55
C PHE A 338 7.94 -1.84 2.46
N ASP A 339 9.22 -1.51 2.39
CA ASP A 339 10.25 -2.10 3.25
C ASP A 339 10.07 -1.76 4.74
N GLY A 340 9.42 -0.63 5.04
CA GLY A 340 9.10 -0.27 6.42
C GLY A 340 7.90 -1.03 6.98
N VAL A 341 7.03 -1.59 6.14
CA VAL A 341 5.76 -2.23 6.56
C VAL A 341 5.75 -3.75 6.38
N ILE A 342 6.49 -4.30 5.42
CA ILE A 342 6.59 -5.75 5.16
C ILE A 342 8.00 -6.25 5.48
N ALA A 343 8.09 -7.35 6.24
CA ALA A 343 9.37 -7.96 6.61
C ALA A 343 10.12 -8.50 5.38
N LYS A 344 11.47 -8.39 5.39
CA LYS A 344 12.34 -8.78 4.27
C LYS A 344 12.09 -10.19 3.73
N ASN A 345 11.92 -11.17 4.61
CA ASN A 345 11.64 -12.55 4.20
C ASN A 345 10.30 -12.67 3.49
N ASP A 346 9.26 -11.99 3.99
CA ASP A 346 7.94 -11.97 3.35
C ASP A 346 8.01 -11.29 1.98
N GLN A 347 8.82 -10.23 1.82
CA GLN A 347 9.01 -9.58 0.53
C GLN A 347 9.60 -10.54 -0.51
N LEU A 348 10.58 -11.37 -0.14
CA LEU A 348 11.17 -12.36 -1.07
C LEU A 348 10.13 -13.38 -1.52
N GLU A 349 9.30 -13.86 -0.60
CA GLU A 349 8.28 -14.86 -0.91
C GLU A 349 7.13 -14.25 -1.73
N MET A 350 6.69 -13.03 -1.38
CA MET A 350 5.73 -12.27 -2.18
C MET A 350 6.27 -11.99 -3.58
N TYR A 351 7.58 -11.70 -3.71
CA TYR A 351 8.23 -11.50 -4.99
C TYR A 351 8.17 -12.76 -5.83
N VAL A 352 8.64 -13.89 -5.30
CA VAL A 352 8.62 -15.18 -6.00
C VAL A 352 7.19 -15.61 -6.35
N ALA A 353 6.20 -15.28 -5.52
CA ALA A 353 4.80 -15.60 -5.73
C ALA A 353 4.11 -14.73 -6.81
N SER A 354 4.61 -13.53 -7.09
CA SER A 354 3.92 -12.54 -7.94
C SER A 354 4.70 -12.08 -9.16
N VAL A 355 6.02 -12.26 -9.18
CA VAL A 355 6.87 -11.77 -10.26
C VAL A 355 6.58 -12.50 -11.56
N ARG A 356 6.75 -11.78 -12.67
CA ARG A 356 6.58 -12.33 -14.01
C ARG A 356 7.85 -13.09 -14.43
N PHE A 357 7.70 -14.39 -14.71
CA PHE A 357 8.77 -15.23 -15.24
C PHE A 357 8.77 -15.27 -16.78
N GLU A 358 7.59 -15.15 -17.40
CA GLU A 358 7.43 -15.12 -18.86
C GLU A 358 6.16 -14.32 -19.24
N VAL A 359 5.94 -14.02 -20.52
CA VAL A 359 4.71 -13.35 -20.98
C VAL A 359 3.48 -14.16 -20.56
N GLY A 360 2.64 -13.60 -19.70
CA GLY A 360 1.43 -14.27 -19.17
C GLY A 360 1.70 -15.24 -18.01
N VAL A 361 2.94 -15.44 -17.59
CA VAL A 361 3.32 -16.42 -16.55
C VAL A 361 3.83 -15.70 -15.30
N PHE A 362 3.02 -15.71 -14.25
CA PHE A 362 3.28 -14.97 -13.00
C PHE A 362 3.37 -15.92 -11.80
N GLY A 363 4.40 -15.75 -10.99
CA GLY A 363 4.64 -16.55 -9.80
C GLY A 363 5.27 -17.91 -10.10
N ILE A 364 5.99 -18.44 -9.12
CA ILE A 364 6.83 -19.63 -9.27
C ILE A 364 6.04 -20.90 -9.63
N ALA A 365 4.84 -21.08 -9.07
CA ALA A 365 4.03 -22.27 -9.35
C ALA A 365 3.60 -22.33 -10.83
N GLN A 366 3.16 -21.19 -11.39
CA GLN A 366 2.81 -21.11 -12.81
C GLN A 366 4.06 -21.21 -13.69
N ALA A 367 5.20 -20.68 -13.25
CA ALA A 367 6.46 -20.81 -13.98
C ALA A 367 6.93 -22.27 -14.05
N LEU A 368 6.81 -23.03 -12.96
CA LEU A 368 7.14 -24.45 -12.94
C LEU A 368 6.23 -25.26 -13.88
N GLN A 369 4.92 -24.99 -13.82
CA GLN A 369 3.95 -25.58 -14.75
C GLN A 369 4.30 -25.25 -16.20
N TRP A 370 4.61 -23.99 -16.49
CA TRP A 370 4.92 -23.51 -17.83
C TRP A 370 6.20 -24.13 -18.37
N TYR A 371 7.32 -24.08 -17.64
CA TYR A 371 8.61 -24.54 -18.15
C TYR A 371 8.76 -26.06 -18.07
N PHE A 372 8.27 -26.71 -17.02
CA PHE A 372 8.55 -28.12 -16.72
C PHE A 372 7.31 -29.04 -16.76
N GLY A 373 6.12 -28.50 -17.03
CA GLY A 373 4.90 -29.31 -17.19
C GLY A 373 4.29 -29.84 -15.90
N GLY A 374 4.80 -29.41 -14.74
CA GLY A 374 4.28 -29.83 -13.44
C GLY A 374 4.75 -28.95 -12.29
N ILE A 375 3.91 -28.83 -11.26
CA ILE A 375 4.28 -28.16 -10.01
C ILE A 375 5.16 -29.10 -9.19
N ARG A 376 6.32 -28.60 -8.75
CA ARG A 376 7.25 -29.30 -7.85
C ARG A 376 7.55 -28.42 -6.65
N THR A 377 7.41 -28.97 -5.46
CA THR A 377 7.58 -28.25 -4.19
C THR A 377 9.05 -28.19 -3.77
N GLU A 378 9.80 -29.25 -4.08
CA GLU A 378 11.26 -29.28 -3.99
C GLU A 378 11.88 -28.73 -5.28
N ILE A 379 12.62 -27.63 -5.15
CA ILE A 379 13.22 -26.93 -6.29
C ILE A 379 14.74 -27.11 -6.21
N SER A 380 15.28 -27.92 -7.11
CA SER A 380 16.73 -28.13 -7.22
C SER A 380 17.45 -26.82 -7.58
N ALA A 381 18.71 -26.70 -7.20
CA ALA A 381 19.50 -25.49 -7.50
C ALA A 381 19.57 -25.15 -9.00
N PRO A 382 19.69 -26.12 -9.93
CA PRO A 382 19.61 -25.83 -11.36
C PRO A 382 18.27 -25.22 -11.80
N VAL A 383 17.15 -25.77 -11.33
CA VAL A 383 15.80 -25.27 -11.65
C VAL A 383 15.59 -23.88 -11.04
N ALA A 384 16.01 -23.69 -9.80
CA ALA A 384 15.95 -22.39 -9.12
C ALA A 384 16.76 -21.33 -9.90
N PHE A 385 17.98 -21.66 -10.32
CA PHE A 385 18.82 -20.75 -11.10
C PHE A 385 18.15 -20.37 -12.42
N PHE A 386 17.69 -21.37 -13.17
CA PHE A 386 16.98 -21.16 -14.43
C PHE A 386 15.83 -20.18 -14.22
N LEU A 387 14.94 -20.45 -13.25
CA LEU A 387 13.78 -19.61 -12.97
C LEU A 387 14.17 -18.17 -12.59
N ILE A 388 15.13 -17.99 -11.67
CA ILE A 388 15.54 -16.66 -11.20
C ILE A 388 16.21 -15.85 -12.32
N GLU A 389 17.05 -16.45 -13.17
CA GLU A 389 17.62 -15.75 -14.32
C GLU A 389 16.51 -15.24 -15.27
N ARG A 390 15.47 -16.06 -15.50
CA ARG A 390 14.33 -15.69 -16.36
C ARG A 390 13.57 -14.45 -15.88
N VAL A 391 13.43 -14.25 -14.57
CA VAL A 391 12.77 -13.06 -13.98
C VAL A 391 13.32 -11.76 -14.55
N SER A 392 14.62 -11.78 -14.78
CA SER A 392 15.41 -10.61 -15.15
C SER A 392 15.43 -10.39 -16.67
N ASN A 393 14.86 -11.31 -17.46
CA ASN A 393 14.88 -11.32 -18.92
C ASN A 393 13.52 -11.70 -19.50
N VAL A 394 12.57 -10.75 -19.45
CA VAL A 394 11.18 -11.01 -19.84
C VAL A 394 10.89 -10.98 -21.35
N ARG A 395 11.92 -11.01 -22.21
CA ARG A 395 11.75 -10.98 -23.67
C ARG A 395 11.81 -12.36 -24.33
N SER A 396 11.63 -13.43 -23.55
CA SER A 396 11.73 -14.83 -23.99
C SER A 396 13.03 -15.20 -24.70
N ARG A 397 14.08 -14.35 -24.71
CA ARG A 397 15.32 -14.56 -25.47
C ARG A 397 16.41 -15.20 -24.61
N LEU A 398 17.25 -16.03 -25.22
CA LEU A 398 18.46 -16.55 -24.60
C LEU A 398 19.56 -15.49 -24.61
N LEU A 399 19.96 -14.98 -23.45
CA LEU A 399 21.05 -14.01 -23.30
C LEU A 399 22.32 -14.71 -22.83
N VAL A 400 23.03 -15.34 -23.76
CA VAL A 400 24.18 -16.22 -23.49
C VAL A 400 25.23 -15.59 -22.56
N GLU A 401 25.74 -14.40 -22.91
CA GLU A 401 26.78 -13.72 -22.12
C GLU A 401 26.33 -13.44 -20.68
N ARG A 402 25.06 -13.08 -20.50
CA ARG A 402 24.50 -12.81 -19.19
C ARG A 402 24.35 -14.09 -18.36
N ILE A 403 23.81 -15.14 -18.98
CA ILE A 403 23.62 -16.44 -18.33
C ILE A 403 24.99 -16.97 -17.87
N ASP A 404 25.99 -16.92 -18.74
CA ASP A 404 27.36 -17.35 -18.46
C ASP A 404 27.97 -16.59 -17.27
N GLN A 405 27.91 -15.25 -17.29
CA GLN A 405 28.39 -14.43 -16.16
C GLN A 405 27.66 -14.73 -14.85
N THR A 406 26.36 -15.00 -14.92
CA THR A 406 25.54 -15.29 -13.75
C THR A 406 25.85 -16.68 -13.19
N LEU A 407 26.09 -17.67 -14.05
CA LEU A 407 26.56 -19.02 -13.69
C LEU A 407 27.92 -18.97 -13.00
N LEU A 408 28.89 -18.28 -13.60
CA LEU A 408 30.21 -18.04 -13.01
C LEU A 408 30.09 -17.40 -11.61
N GLY A 409 29.21 -16.41 -11.47
CA GLY A 409 28.93 -15.77 -10.20
C GLY A 409 28.32 -16.71 -9.17
N ALA A 410 27.40 -17.59 -9.56
CA ALA A 410 26.74 -18.56 -8.68
C ALA A 410 27.69 -19.67 -8.21
N VAL A 411 28.56 -20.17 -9.11
CA VAL A 411 29.59 -21.17 -8.77
C VAL A 411 30.61 -20.59 -7.79
N LYS A 412 31.12 -19.37 -8.06
CA LYS A 412 32.06 -18.68 -7.15
C LYS A 412 31.48 -18.44 -5.75
N ALA A 413 30.16 -18.34 -5.63
CA ALA A 413 29.48 -18.17 -4.36
C ALA A 413 29.11 -19.50 -3.67
N GLY A 414 29.45 -20.65 -4.26
CA GLY A 414 29.11 -21.97 -3.75
C GLY A 414 27.61 -22.30 -3.80
N LEU A 415 26.84 -21.59 -4.65
CA LEU A 415 25.40 -21.83 -4.81
C LEU A 415 25.09 -22.91 -5.85
N LEU A 416 26.03 -23.17 -6.76
CA LEU A 416 25.99 -24.23 -7.77
C LEU A 416 27.36 -24.92 -7.85
N SER A 417 27.35 -26.22 -8.09
CA SER A 417 28.52 -26.99 -8.53
C SER A 417 28.66 -26.97 -10.05
N GLU A 418 29.85 -27.27 -10.58
CA GLU A 418 30.08 -27.36 -12.03
C GLU A 418 29.19 -28.42 -12.71
N ALA A 419 28.97 -29.56 -12.05
CA ALA A 419 28.02 -30.58 -12.53
C ALA A 419 26.60 -30.02 -12.67
N GLN A 420 26.15 -29.22 -11.70
CA GLN A 420 24.84 -28.57 -11.74
C GLN A 420 24.75 -27.47 -12.81
N VAL A 421 25.87 -26.86 -13.22
CA VAL A 421 25.87 -25.92 -14.34
C VAL A 421 25.53 -26.61 -15.64
N LEU A 422 26.07 -27.81 -15.88
CA LEU A 422 25.71 -28.61 -17.06
C LEU A 422 24.21 -28.94 -17.06
N GLU A 423 23.63 -29.28 -15.91
CA GLU A 423 22.18 -29.46 -15.77
C GLU A 423 21.39 -28.20 -16.14
N VAL A 424 21.81 -27.02 -15.68
CA VAL A 424 21.18 -25.73 -16.06
C VAL A 424 21.20 -25.54 -17.58
N ILE A 425 22.33 -25.82 -18.23
CA ILE A 425 22.46 -25.67 -19.68
C ILE A 425 21.51 -26.63 -20.42
N GLU A 426 21.32 -27.85 -19.93
CA GLU A 426 20.34 -28.79 -20.48
C GLU A 426 18.89 -28.30 -20.26
N LEU A 427 18.57 -27.65 -19.12
CA LEU A 427 17.26 -27.03 -18.91
C LEU A 427 16.99 -25.92 -19.95
N TYR A 428 17.98 -25.08 -20.26
CA TYR A 428 17.86 -24.09 -21.34
C TYR A 428 17.72 -24.75 -22.71
N ALA A 429 18.47 -25.81 -23.00
CA ALA A 429 18.38 -26.55 -24.24
C ALA A 429 16.95 -27.11 -24.45
N ALA A 430 16.37 -27.74 -23.43
CA ALA A 430 15.00 -28.23 -23.45
C ALA A 430 13.98 -27.10 -23.63
N ALA A 431 14.15 -25.97 -22.93
CA ALA A 431 13.26 -24.82 -23.06
C ALA A 431 13.30 -24.18 -24.47
N VAL A 432 14.47 -24.16 -25.11
CA VAL A 432 14.64 -23.70 -26.50
C VAL A 432 13.98 -24.67 -27.48
N GLN A 433 14.19 -25.97 -27.32
CA GLN A 433 13.55 -27.01 -28.16
C GLN A 433 12.02 -26.95 -28.09
N LEU A 434 11.46 -26.68 -26.91
CA LEU A 434 10.03 -26.52 -26.70
C LEU A 434 9.48 -25.15 -27.15
N GLY A 435 10.32 -24.26 -27.70
CA GLY A 435 9.93 -22.92 -28.14
C GLY A 435 9.56 -21.96 -26.99
N LYS A 436 9.85 -22.32 -25.73
CA LYS A 436 9.59 -21.49 -24.55
C LYS A 436 10.64 -20.41 -24.35
N VAL A 437 11.83 -20.61 -24.92
CA VAL A 437 12.93 -19.64 -25.00
C VAL A 437 13.39 -19.55 -26.46
N GLN A 438 13.58 -18.35 -26.96
CA GLN A 438 14.07 -18.06 -28.30
C GLN A 438 15.58 -17.94 -28.26
N ASP A 439 16.28 -18.77 -29.04
CA ASP A 439 17.70 -18.62 -29.34
C ASP A 439 17.84 -17.99 -30.75
N PRO A 440 17.99 -16.65 -30.86
CA PRO A 440 17.94 -15.97 -32.16
C PRO A 440 19.05 -16.41 -33.11
N ASP A 441 20.21 -16.78 -32.56
CA ASP A 441 21.39 -17.15 -33.33
C ASP A 441 21.42 -18.66 -33.64
N GLY A 442 20.54 -19.45 -33.00
CA GLY A 442 20.51 -20.92 -33.06
C GLY A 442 21.78 -21.62 -32.54
N ARG A 443 22.74 -20.86 -32.01
CA ARG A 443 24.07 -21.31 -31.58
C ARG A 443 24.35 -20.99 -30.11
N GLY A 444 23.41 -20.38 -29.40
CA GLY A 444 23.62 -19.92 -28.03
C GLY A 444 23.84 -21.07 -27.05
N ILE A 445 23.04 -22.14 -27.16
CA ILE A 445 23.21 -23.35 -26.33
C ILE A 445 24.56 -24.01 -26.59
N ALA A 446 24.99 -24.11 -27.85
CA ALA A 446 26.29 -24.69 -28.20
C ALA A 446 27.45 -23.88 -27.59
N ARG A 447 27.38 -22.55 -27.63
CA ARG A 447 28.36 -21.66 -26.98
C ARG A 447 28.45 -21.90 -25.47
N LEU A 448 27.30 -21.99 -24.78
CA LEU A 448 27.27 -22.30 -23.34
C LEU A 448 27.89 -23.66 -23.04
N LYS A 449 27.54 -24.70 -23.81
CA LYS A 449 28.13 -26.04 -23.64
C LYS A 449 29.64 -26.04 -23.85
N THR A 450 30.16 -25.33 -24.85
CA THR A 450 31.61 -25.24 -25.09
C THR A 450 32.32 -24.52 -23.95
N ALA A 451 31.76 -23.43 -23.44
CA ALA A 451 32.35 -22.66 -22.35
C ALA A 451 32.51 -23.48 -21.05
N TRP A 452 31.53 -24.33 -20.74
CA TRP A 452 31.49 -25.11 -19.49
C TRP A 452 31.90 -26.58 -19.62
N LYS A 453 32.23 -27.07 -20.81
CA LYS A 453 32.89 -28.37 -20.99
C LYS A 453 34.42 -28.30 -20.83
N GLN A 454 34.99 -27.09 -20.84
CA GLN A 454 36.43 -26.84 -20.73
C GLN A 454 36.85 -26.25 -19.37
N ALA A 455 35.88 -25.82 -18.57
CA ALA A 455 36.06 -25.40 -17.17
C ALA A 455 36.00 -26.64 -16.28
#